data_AF-A0A523KFM7-F1
#
_entry.id   AF-A0A523KFM7-F1
#
_cell.length_a   1.000
_cell.length_b   1.000
_cell.length_c   1.000
_cell.angle_alpha   90.00
_cell.angle_beta   90.00
_cell.angle_gamma   90.00
#
_symmetry.space_group_name_H-M   'P 1'
#
loop_
_entity.id
_entity.type
_entity.pdbx_description
1 polymer ?
#
loop_
_entity_poly.entity_id
_entity_poly.type
_entity_poly.pdbx_seq_one_letter_code
_entity_poly.pdbx_strand_id
1 'polypeptide(L)'
;FLLLEAFAAEQADDDGDGVFNSEDNCTVVANPDQLDSDADGYGNACDADFNNDGVVGIPDFALLSAQFGSTTGGSADFNGDTIVGIPDFAALSGMFGSPPGPSGLSCAGTVPCP
;
A
#
# COMPACT_ATOMS: atom_id res chain seq x y z
N PHE A 1 -10.91 5.21 -36.40
CA PHE A 1 -10.56 6.35 -35.54
C PHE A 1 -11.34 6.37 -34.22
N LEU A 2 -12.04 5.29 -33.83
CA LEU A 2 -12.76 5.15 -32.56
C LEU A 2 -12.19 4.03 -31.66
N LEU A 3 -11.07 3.43 -32.05
CA LEU A 3 -10.44 2.29 -31.36
C LEU A 3 -9.21 2.68 -30.54
N LEU A 4 -8.75 3.94 -30.61
CA LEU A 4 -7.53 4.38 -29.91
C LEU A 4 -7.84 5.00 -28.54
N GLU A 5 -9.00 5.63 -28.37
CA GLU A 5 -9.42 6.28 -27.11
C GLU A 5 -9.89 5.26 -26.05
N ALA A 6 -10.27 4.04 -26.46
CA ALA A 6 -10.73 2.99 -25.53
C ALA A 6 -9.57 2.21 -24.90
N PHE A 7 -8.40 2.18 -25.54
CA PHE A 7 -7.22 1.46 -25.02
C PHE A 7 -6.44 2.30 -24.00
N ALA A 8 -6.59 3.63 -24.01
CA ALA A 8 -5.92 4.54 -23.10
C ALA A 8 -6.61 4.66 -21.72
N ALA A 9 -7.90 4.33 -21.63
CA ALA A 9 -8.64 4.34 -20.36
C ALA A 9 -8.60 3.00 -19.61
N GLU A 10 -8.41 1.88 -20.32
CA GLU A 10 -8.21 0.54 -19.74
C GLU A 10 -6.78 0.36 -19.19
N GLN A 11 -5.95 1.38 -19.37
CA GLN A 11 -4.53 1.34 -19.09
C GLN A 11 -4.10 2.64 -18.40
N ALA A 12 -4.94 3.06 -17.45
CA ALA A 12 -4.60 4.16 -16.55
C ALA A 12 -3.53 3.68 -15.57
N ASP A 13 -2.61 4.58 -15.28
CA ASP A 13 -1.51 4.44 -14.33
C ASP A 13 -1.45 5.82 -13.65
N ASP A 14 -2.21 5.94 -12.55
CA ASP A 14 -2.54 7.22 -11.94
C ASP A 14 -1.36 7.81 -11.17
N ASP A 15 -0.43 6.97 -10.70
CA ASP A 15 0.76 7.38 -9.96
C ASP A 15 2.07 7.30 -10.79
N GLY A 16 2.02 6.70 -11.98
CA GLY A 16 3.10 6.69 -12.95
C GLY A 16 4.22 5.70 -12.61
N ASP A 17 3.91 4.64 -11.87
CA ASP A 17 4.90 3.67 -11.38
C ASP A 17 5.18 2.53 -12.39
N GLY A 18 4.37 2.47 -13.46
CA GLY A 18 4.47 1.48 -14.53
C GLY A 18 3.59 0.25 -14.35
N VAL A 19 2.77 0.20 -13.30
CA VAL A 19 1.71 -0.78 -13.07
C VAL A 19 0.37 -0.11 -13.36
N PHE A 20 -0.51 -0.79 -14.09
CA PHE A 20 -1.81 -0.21 -14.41
C PHE A 20 -2.73 -0.28 -13.21
N ASN A 21 -3.62 0.70 -13.03
CA ASN A 21 -4.58 0.78 -11.93
C ASN A 21 -5.41 -0.51 -11.73
N SER A 22 -5.59 -1.34 -12.78
CA SER A 22 -6.28 -2.63 -12.72
C SER A 22 -5.46 -3.77 -12.08
N GLU A 23 -4.16 -3.58 -11.93
CA GLU A 23 -3.18 -4.53 -11.39
C GLU A 23 -2.36 -3.92 -10.25
N ASP A 24 -2.65 -2.67 -9.86
CA ASP A 24 -1.90 -1.88 -8.89
C ASP A 24 -2.54 -1.97 -7.49
N ASN A 25 -1.79 -2.51 -6.53
CA ASN A 25 -2.22 -2.62 -5.14
C ASN A 25 -2.08 -1.31 -4.34
N CYS A 26 -1.57 -0.24 -4.98
CA CYS A 26 -1.49 1.11 -4.45
C CYS A 26 -1.75 2.20 -5.53
N THR A 27 -2.92 2.18 -6.18
CA THR A 27 -3.38 3.09 -7.28
C THR A 27 -3.05 4.60 -7.25
N VAL A 28 -2.56 5.16 -6.14
CA VAL A 28 -2.19 6.57 -5.98
C VAL A 28 -0.83 6.77 -5.29
N VAL A 29 -0.09 5.70 -5.03
CA VAL A 29 1.21 5.69 -4.32
C VAL A 29 2.16 4.72 -5.04
N ALA A 30 3.07 5.30 -5.83
CA ALA A 30 3.99 4.53 -6.66
C ALA A 30 4.77 3.46 -5.88
N ASN A 31 4.61 2.21 -6.28
CA ASN A 31 5.30 1.03 -5.74
C ASN A 31 5.54 -0.03 -6.85
N PRO A 32 6.55 0.20 -7.71
CA PRO A 32 6.77 -0.65 -8.90
C PRO A 32 7.06 -2.14 -8.61
N ASP A 33 7.38 -2.49 -7.37
CA ASP A 33 7.61 -3.86 -6.92
C ASP A 33 6.34 -4.57 -6.43
N GLN A 34 5.25 -3.82 -6.24
CA GLN A 34 3.93 -4.29 -5.82
C GLN A 34 3.99 -5.18 -4.57
N LEU A 35 4.93 -4.90 -3.66
CA LEU A 35 5.14 -5.69 -2.46
C LEU A 35 3.92 -5.61 -1.54
N ASP A 36 3.33 -6.77 -1.22
CA ASP A 36 2.21 -6.95 -0.29
C ASP A 36 2.58 -8.12 0.62
N SER A 37 2.99 -7.81 1.86
CA SER A 37 3.64 -8.77 2.76
C SER A 37 2.67 -9.64 3.55
N ASP A 38 1.44 -9.17 3.78
CA ASP A 38 0.38 -9.90 4.49
C ASP A 38 -0.74 -10.40 3.57
N ALA A 39 -0.64 -10.12 2.27
CA ALA A 39 -1.45 -10.65 1.18
C ALA A 39 -2.93 -10.27 1.28
N ASP A 40 -3.19 -9.04 1.70
CA ASP A 40 -4.55 -8.51 1.88
C ASP A 40 -5.07 -7.77 0.62
N GLY A 41 -4.20 -7.52 -0.36
CA GLY A 41 -4.51 -6.82 -1.60
C GLY A 41 -4.13 -5.34 -1.61
N TYR A 42 -3.57 -4.81 -0.52
CA TYR A 42 -2.95 -3.49 -0.45
C TYR A 42 -1.44 -3.63 -0.36
N GLY A 43 -0.71 -2.83 -1.14
CA GLY A 43 0.74 -2.86 -1.10
C GLY A 43 1.28 -2.25 0.19
N ASN A 44 2.44 -2.73 0.66
CA ASN A 44 3.16 -2.19 1.82
C ASN A 44 3.27 -0.65 1.75
N ALA A 45 3.46 -0.07 0.55
CA ALA A 45 3.62 1.37 0.35
C ALA A 45 2.37 2.18 0.72
N CYS A 46 1.19 1.57 0.68
CA CYS A 46 -0.08 2.20 0.97
C CYS A 46 -0.86 1.55 2.13
N ASP A 47 -0.41 0.42 2.69
CA ASP A 47 -1.02 -0.25 3.85
C ASP A 47 -0.37 0.15 5.20
N ALA A 48 -1.13 0.86 6.02
CA ALA A 48 -0.73 1.25 7.38
C ALA A 48 -1.59 0.60 8.49
N ASP A 49 -2.55 -0.26 8.15
CA ASP A 49 -3.46 -0.92 9.10
C ASP A 49 -2.91 -2.32 9.44
N PHE A 50 -1.79 -2.34 10.15
CA PHE A 50 -1.02 -3.56 10.42
C PHE A 50 -1.75 -4.62 11.24
N ASN A 51 -2.83 -4.26 11.96
CA ASN A 51 -3.65 -5.22 12.69
C ASN A 51 -4.95 -5.57 11.96
N ASN A 52 -5.19 -4.94 10.81
CA ASN A 52 -6.35 -5.10 9.96
C ASN A 52 -7.69 -4.92 10.71
N ASP A 53 -7.78 -3.90 11.58
CA ASP A 53 -8.97 -3.59 12.37
C ASP A 53 -9.91 -2.54 11.73
N GLY A 54 -9.52 -2.00 10.56
CA GLY A 54 -10.26 -1.03 9.78
C GLY A 54 -9.90 0.42 10.10
N VAL A 55 -8.89 0.67 10.92
CA VAL A 55 -8.52 2.02 11.38
C VAL A 55 -7.01 2.15 11.59
N VAL A 56 -6.35 3.04 10.85
CA VAL A 56 -4.97 3.44 11.18
C VAL A 56 -4.95 4.31 12.44
N GLY A 57 -4.40 3.76 13.52
CA GLY A 57 -4.37 4.40 14.83
C GLY A 57 -3.18 4.04 15.72
N ILE A 58 -3.39 4.18 17.03
CA ILE A 58 -2.37 3.91 18.05
C ILE A 58 -1.92 2.44 18.06
N PRO A 59 -2.82 1.44 17.90
CA PRO A 59 -2.41 0.04 17.78
C PRO A 59 -1.41 -0.18 16.63
N ASP A 60 -1.64 0.44 15.47
CA ASP A 60 -0.77 0.30 14.29
C ASP A 60 0.54 1.03 14.48
N PHE A 61 0.52 2.22 15.08
CA PHE A 61 1.74 2.90 15.48
C PHE A 61 2.61 2.04 16.41
N ALA A 62 1.99 1.29 17.33
CA ALA A 62 2.72 0.39 18.22
C ALA A 62 3.32 -0.79 17.46
N LEU A 63 2.63 -1.32 16.45
CA LEU A 63 3.13 -2.38 15.57
C LEU A 63 4.29 -1.88 14.70
N LEU A 64 4.20 -0.68 14.11
CA LEU A 64 5.31 -0.04 13.40
C LEU A 64 6.51 0.20 14.32
N SER A 65 6.26 0.72 15.52
CA SER A 65 7.28 0.97 16.54
C SER A 65 8.03 -0.28 16.95
N ALA A 66 7.34 -1.42 17.00
CA ALA A 66 7.95 -2.71 17.30
C ALA A 66 8.89 -3.20 16.19
N GLN A 67 8.69 -2.73 14.95
CA GLN A 67 9.46 -3.16 13.78
C GLN A 67 10.64 -2.25 13.46
N PHE A 68 10.84 -1.13 14.17
CA PHE A 68 11.96 -0.22 13.92
C PHE A 68 13.33 -0.93 13.98
N GLY A 69 14.11 -0.78 12.90
CA GLY A 69 15.40 -1.43 12.70
C GLY A 69 15.30 -2.85 12.14
N SER A 70 14.10 -3.33 11.81
CA SER A 70 13.93 -4.56 11.01
C SER A 70 14.57 -4.39 9.64
N THR A 71 15.19 -5.45 9.12
CA THR A 71 15.87 -5.47 7.80
C THR A 71 15.26 -6.50 6.84
N THR A 72 14.03 -6.93 7.10
CA THR A 72 13.35 -7.98 6.32
C THR A 72 12.24 -7.45 5.42
N GLY A 73 12.06 -6.12 5.33
CA GLY A 73 11.07 -5.50 4.43
C GLY A 73 9.63 -5.97 4.61
N GLY A 74 9.21 -6.32 5.83
CA GLY A 74 7.82 -6.72 6.09
C GLY A 74 6.82 -5.57 5.87
N SER A 75 5.55 -5.73 6.21
CA SER A 75 4.48 -4.74 5.92
C SER A 75 4.80 -3.30 6.36
N ALA A 76 5.66 -3.13 7.36
CA ALA A 76 6.10 -1.84 7.90
C ALA A 76 7.20 -1.11 7.08
N ASP A 77 7.71 -1.71 5.99
CA ASP A 77 8.66 -1.10 5.05
C ASP A 77 7.88 -0.47 3.89
N PHE A 78 7.61 0.83 4.02
CA PHE A 78 6.76 1.59 3.10
C PHE A 78 7.51 2.01 1.82
N ASN A 79 8.83 2.07 1.85
CA ASN A 79 9.64 2.57 0.73
C ASN A 79 10.39 1.46 -0.03
N GLY A 80 10.27 0.20 0.41
CA GLY A 80 10.84 -0.98 -0.22
C GLY A 80 12.37 -1.06 -0.09
N ASP A 81 12.99 -0.32 0.83
CA ASP A 81 14.45 -0.32 1.01
C ASP A 81 14.95 -1.47 1.91
N THR A 82 14.05 -2.37 2.31
CA THR A 82 14.19 -3.52 3.21
C THR A 82 14.33 -3.17 4.68
N ILE A 83 14.40 -1.88 5.04
CA ILE A 83 14.65 -1.42 6.40
C ILE A 83 13.44 -0.65 6.92
N VAL A 84 12.92 -1.04 8.08
CA VAL A 84 11.92 -0.24 8.78
C VAL A 84 12.64 0.85 9.58
N GLY A 85 12.67 2.06 9.06
CA GLY A 85 13.44 3.19 9.57
C GLY A 85 12.68 4.51 9.59
N ILE A 86 13.44 5.61 9.65
CA ILE A 86 12.87 6.96 9.71
C ILE A 86 11.98 7.30 8.49
N PRO A 87 12.33 6.90 7.24
CA PRO A 87 11.46 7.11 6.09
C PRO A 87 10.06 6.47 6.27
N ASP A 88 9.99 5.28 6.84
CA ASP A 88 8.74 4.54 7.07
C ASP A 88 7.84 5.21 8.10
N PHE A 89 8.44 5.75 9.16
CA PHE A 89 7.70 6.50 10.18
C PHE A 89 7.17 7.83 9.62
N ALA A 90 7.86 8.42 8.64
CA ALA A 90 7.38 9.61 7.97
C ALA A 90 6.14 9.29 7.11
N ALA A 91 6.12 8.13 6.44
CA ALA A 91 4.96 7.67 5.66
C ALA A 91 3.71 7.50 6.54
N LEU A 92 3.84 6.88 7.71
CA LEU A 92 2.71 6.68 8.64
C LEU A 92 2.01 7.98 9.06
N SER A 93 2.76 9.08 9.19
CA SER A 93 2.19 10.36 9.65
C SER A 93 1.11 10.93 8.72
N GLY A 94 1.12 10.57 7.44
CA GLY A 94 0.12 10.97 6.46
C GLY A 94 -1.16 10.12 6.47
N MET A 95 -1.16 9.00 7.20
CA MET A 95 -2.20 7.98 7.12
C MET A 95 -3.05 7.88 8.40
N PHE A 96 -2.67 8.61 9.45
CA PHE A 96 -3.34 8.60 10.75
C PHE A 96 -4.76 9.21 10.69
N GLY A 97 -5.77 8.44 11.08
CA GLY A 97 -7.16 8.92 11.16
C GLY A 97 -7.91 9.07 9.82
N SER A 98 -7.36 8.51 8.74
CA SER A 98 -8.07 8.37 7.46
C SER A 98 -9.12 7.23 7.55
N PRO A 99 -10.34 7.39 6.99
CA PRO A 99 -11.37 6.34 6.98
C PRO A 99 -11.10 5.28 5.91
N PRO A 100 -11.58 4.04 6.12
CA PRO A 100 -10.78 3.09 6.89
C PRO A 100 -9.37 3.09 6.31
N GLY A 101 -8.36 3.30 7.16
CA GLY A 101 -6.99 3.10 6.72
C GLY A 101 -6.90 1.69 6.10
N PRO A 102 -6.22 1.54 4.95
CA PRO A 102 -6.46 0.42 4.05
C PRO A 102 -6.11 -0.90 4.75
N SER A 103 -7.15 -1.59 5.22
CA SER A 103 -7.10 -3.01 5.52
C SER A 103 -8.05 -3.73 4.60
N GLY A 104 -7.47 -4.72 3.93
CA GLY A 104 -8.05 -5.55 2.92
C GLY A 104 -8.33 -6.97 3.39
N LEU A 105 -8.52 -7.24 4.68
CA LEU A 105 -8.95 -8.58 5.13
C LEU A 105 -10.24 -9.06 4.44
N SER A 106 -11.05 -8.15 3.91
CA SER A 106 -12.23 -8.48 3.09
C SER A 106 -11.94 -8.77 1.61
N CYS A 107 -10.73 -8.48 1.13
CA CYS A 107 -10.31 -8.52 -0.27
C CYS A 107 -9.46 -9.75 -0.65
N ALA A 108 -8.99 -10.54 0.33
CA ALA A 108 -8.39 -11.87 0.15
C ALA A 108 -7.51 -12.03 -1.12
N GLY A 109 -6.59 -11.08 -1.35
CA GLY A 109 -5.59 -11.13 -2.41
C GLY A 109 -6.07 -10.77 -3.82
N THR A 110 -7.20 -10.05 -3.98
CA THR A 110 -7.53 -9.40 -5.26
C THR A 110 -6.95 -7.99 -5.31
N VAL A 111 -6.22 -7.69 -6.39
CA VAL A 111 -5.62 -6.38 -6.67
C VAL A 111 -6.32 -5.75 -7.89
N PRO A 112 -6.72 -4.47 -7.84
CA PRO A 112 -6.88 -3.65 -6.62
C PRO A 112 -8.01 -4.22 -5.74
N CYS A 113 -7.95 -4.00 -4.43
CA CYS A 113 -9.10 -4.27 -3.56
C CYS A 113 -10.30 -3.36 -3.99
N PRO A 114 -11.52 -3.90 -4.17
CA PRO A 114 -12.70 -3.16 -4.62
C PRO A 114 -13.28 -2.15 -3.63
#